data_AF-A0A3R6B3M3-F1
#
_entry.id   AF-A0A3R6B3M3-F1
#
_cell.length_a   1.000
_cell.length_b   1.000
_cell.length_c   1.000
_cell.angle_alpha   90.00
_cell.angle_beta   90.00
_cell.angle_gamma   90.00
#
_symmetry.space_group_name_H-M   'P 1'
#
loop_
_entity.id
_entity.type
_entity.pdbx_description
1 polymer ?
#
loop_
_entity_poly.entity_id
_entity_poly.type
_entity_poly.pdbx_seq_one_letter_code
_entity_poly.pdbx_strand_id
1 'polypeptide(L)'
;MRLANIWGHLCTITHHRHMVMRFCFCVGLYRQGLLHDLSKYSWTEFKVGCKYYQGTRSPNNAEREETGYSKAWLHHKGRNRHHYEYWIDYSMKPGEGMIGLEMPVNYVVEMFLDRIAASKTYERDAYTDRSPLKYYEQGAVGMMIHPKTRKLLKHLLEMLAEKGERKTFSYIRNTILKHNH
;
A
#
# COMPACT_ATOMS: atom_id res chain seq x y z
N MET A 1 -5.48 10.13 -25.35
CA MET A 1 -5.39 10.31 -23.87
C MET A 1 -5.41 11.80 -23.60
N ARG A 2 -6.26 12.30 -22.69
CA ARG A 2 -6.40 13.75 -22.45
C ARG A 2 -5.21 14.28 -21.62
N LEU A 3 -4.68 15.45 -21.94
CA LEU A 3 -3.58 16.08 -21.17
C LEU A 3 -3.93 16.26 -19.69
N ALA A 4 -5.19 16.61 -19.39
CA ALA A 4 -5.69 16.72 -18.02
C ALA A 4 -5.57 15.40 -17.23
N ASN A 5 -5.77 14.25 -17.88
CA ASN A 5 -5.63 12.95 -17.23
C ASN A 5 -4.16 12.62 -16.94
N ILE A 6 -3.26 12.98 -17.85
CA ILE A 6 -1.82 12.77 -17.68
C ILE A 6 -1.32 13.59 -16.49
N TRP A 7 -1.66 14.89 -16.47
CA TRP A 7 -1.29 15.79 -15.40
C TRP A 7 -1.90 15.36 -14.06
N GLY A 8 -3.21 15.09 -14.04
CA GLY A 8 -3.90 14.66 -12.83
C GLY A 8 -3.34 13.36 -12.25
N HIS A 9 -3.05 12.37 -13.10
CA HIS A 9 -2.44 11.13 -12.65
C HIS A 9 -1.05 11.35 -12.07
N LEU A 10 -0.19 12.09 -12.78
CA LEU A 10 1.16 12.42 -12.31
C LEU A 10 1.13 13.13 -10.95
N CYS A 11 0.33 14.18 -10.81
CA CYS A 11 0.19 14.89 -9.54
C CYS A 11 -0.29 13.96 -8.40
N THR A 12 -1.25 13.07 -8.69
CA THR A 12 -1.80 12.14 -7.70
C THR A 12 -0.74 11.16 -7.20
N ILE A 13 -0.01 10.47 -8.10
CA ILE A 13 1.00 9.49 -7.70
C ILE A 13 2.21 10.16 -7.02
N THR A 14 2.57 11.37 -7.43
CA THR A 14 3.65 12.13 -6.81
C THR A 14 3.27 12.64 -5.44
N HIS A 15 2.04 13.13 -5.25
CA HIS A 15 1.53 13.52 -3.94
C HIS A 15 1.50 12.33 -2.97
N HIS A 16 0.91 11.20 -3.38
CA HIS A 16 0.86 9.96 -2.60
C HIS A 16 2.27 9.53 -2.17
N ARG A 17 3.19 9.41 -3.13
CA ARG A 17 4.58 9.00 -2.85
C ARG A 17 5.27 9.93 -1.84
N HIS A 18 5.12 11.25 -1.98
CA HIS A 18 5.72 12.19 -1.03
C HIS A 18 5.12 12.07 0.36
N MET A 19 3.84 11.76 0.48
CA MET A 19 3.20 11.53 1.76
C MET A 19 3.73 10.27 2.43
N VAL A 20 3.81 9.15 1.71
CA VAL A 20 4.41 7.90 2.24
C VAL A 20 5.86 8.13 2.62
N MET A 21 6.64 8.84 1.80
CA MET A 21 8.03 9.18 2.11
C MET A 21 8.15 9.95 3.43
N ARG A 22 7.30 10.97 3.66
CA ARG A 22 7.27 11.71 4.92
C ARG A 22 6.96 10.80 6.11
N PHE A 23 5.96 9.93 5.99
CA PHE A 23 5.62 8.99 7.06
C PHE A 23 6.75 8.00 7.34
N CYS A 24 7.37 7.45 6.29
CA CYS A 24 8.53 6.57 6.40
C CYS A 24 9.67 7.25 7.16
N PHE A 25 9.93 8.54 6.90
CA PHE A 25 10.98 9.29 7.59
C PHE A 25 10.66 9.49 9.07
N CYS A 26 9.40 9.76 9.42
CA CYS A 26 8.95 9.85 10.81
C CYS A 26 9.28 8.58 11.59
N VAL A 27 9.11 7.40 10.98
CA VAL A 27 9.38 6.11 11.64
C VAL A 27 10.82 5.58 11.43
N GLY A 28 11.65 6.27 10.65
CA GLY A 28 13.07 5.91 10.42
C GLY A 28 13.32 5.00 9.21
N LEU A 29 12.33 4.75 8.36
CA LEU A 29 12.43 3.94 7.15
C LEU A 29 12.85 4.78 5.93
N TYR A 30 14.00 5.46 6.00
CA TYR A 30 14.43 6.41 4.95
C TYR A 30 14.56 5.77 3.57
N ARG A 31 15.17 4.58 3.48
CA ARG A 31 15.36 3.87 2.20
C ARG A 31 14.02 3.51 1.57
N GLN A 32 13.07 3.02 2.34
CA GLN A 32 11.72 2.68 1.88
C GLN A 32 11.01 3.92 1.37
N GLY A 33 11.03 5.02 2.14
CA GLY A 33 10.41 6.27 1.73
C GLY A 33 10.95 6.81 0.40
N LEU A 34 12.26 6.69 0.16
CA LEU A 34 12.87 7.12 -1.12
C LEU A 34 12.50 6.20 -2.30
N LEU A 35 12.38 4.90 -2.06
CA LEU A 35 12.16 3.91 -3.12
C LEU A 35 10.69 3.55 -3.33
N HIS A 36 9.80 4.03 -2.46
CA HIS A 36 8.38 3.75 -2.50
C HIS A 36 7.78 4.10 -3.87
N ASP A 37 7.11 3.12 -4.47
CA ASP A 37 6.29 3.27 -5.68
C ASP A 37 6.97 3.87 -6.90
N LEU A 38 8.30 3.77 -7.01
CA LEU A 38 9.03 4.25 -8.20
C LEU A 38 8.58 3.54 -9.48
N SER A 39 8.02 2.33 -9.39
CA SER A 39 7.49 1.61 -10.55
C SER A 39 6.28 2.32 -11.20
N LYS A 40 5.55 3.18 -10.47
CA LYS A 40 4.40 3.96 -10.99
C LYS A 40 4.77 4.87 -12.14
N TYR A 41 6.04 5.28 -12.21
CA TYR A 41 6.58 6.16 -13.26
C TYR A 41 7.06 5.39 -14.48
N SER A 42 7.07 4.05 -14.44
CA SER A 42 7.36 3.22 -15.60
C SER A 42 6.26 3.33 -16.65
N TRP A 43 6.60 3.14 -17.92
CA TRP A 43 5.62 3.19 -19.01
C TRP A 43 4.47 2.18 -18.84
N THR A 44 4.76 0.99 -18.31
CA THR A 44 3.78 -0.08 -18.08
C THR A 44 2.66 0.36 -17.13
N GLU A 45 2.99 1.13 -16.10
CA GLU A 45 2.02 1.60 -15.10
C GLU A 45 1.47 2.98 -15.47
N PHE A 46 2.34 3.94 -15.80
CA PHE A 46 1.97 5.33 -16.01
C PHE A 46 0.98 5.51 -17.15
N LYS A 47 1.19 4.82 -18.30
CA LYS A 47 0.28 4.91 -19.46
C LYS A 47 -1.13 4.44 -19.11
N VAL A 48 -1.23 3.33 -18.39
CA VAL A 48 -2.51 2.78 -17.93
C VAL A 48 -3.14 3.72 -16.91
N GLY A 49 -2.37 4.19 -15.95
CA GLY A 49 -2.79 5.15 -14.95
C GLY A 49 -3.41 6.41 -15.55
N CYS A 50 -2.80 6.95 -16.61
CA CYS A 50 -3.32 8.09 -17.34
C CYS A 50 -4.55 7.75 -18.21
N LYS A 51 -4.61 6.56 -18.83
CA LYS A 51 -5.80 6.10 -19.60
C LYS A 51 -7.04 6.02 -18.70
N TYR A 52 -6.88 5.46 -17.50
CA TYR A 52 -7.96 5.14 -16.57
C TYR A 52 -8.14 6.17 -15.45
N TYR A 53 -7.49 7.33 -15.53
CA TYR A 53 -7.54 8.33 -14.49
C TYR A 53 -8.95 8.92 -14.31
N GLN A 54 -9.43 8.89 -13.07
CA GLN A 54 -10.74 9.42 -12.66
C GLN A 54 -10.64 10.41 -11.48
N GLY A 55 -9.52 10.41 -10.74
CA GLY A 55 -9.28 11.30 -9.60
C GLY A 55 -9.96 10.92 -8.28
N THR A 56 -10.84 9.92 -8.27
CA THR A 56 -11.61 9.48 -7.09
C THR A 56 -11.25 8.08 -6.61
N ARG A 57 -10.57 7.28 -7.43
CA ARG A 57 -10.11 5.92 -7.11
C ARG A 57 -8.90 5.51 -7.94
N SER A 58 -8.29 4.39 -7.59
CA SER A 58 -7.16 3.82 -8.33
C SER A 58 -7.53 3.51 -9.79
N PRO A 59 -6.76 4.01 -10.77
CA PRO A 59 -6.95 3.68 -12.19
C PRO A 59 -6.90 2.16 -12.47
N ASN A 60 -6.18 1.40 -11.66
CA ASN A 60 -6.09 -0.05 -11.77
C ASN A 60 -7.45 -0.74 -11.55
N ASN A 61 -8.35 -0.16 -10.76
CA ASN A 61 -9.69 -0.74 -10.56
C ASN A 61 -10.53 -0.62 -11.84
N ALA A 62 -10.45 0.54 -12.51
CA ALA A 62 -11.12 0.74 -13.79
C ALA A 62 -10.53 -0.14 -14.90
N GLU A 63 -9.22 -0.37 -14.91
CA GLU A 63 -8.59 -1.35 -15.83
C GLU A 63 -9.11 -2.78 -15.59
N ARG A 64 -9.27 -3.19 -14.31
CA ARG A 64 -9.85 -4.50 -13.94
C ARG A 64 -11.29 -4.63 -14.41
N GLU A 65 -12.09 -3.57 -14.28
CA GLU A 65 -13.48 -3.57 -14.74
C GLU A 65 -13.59 -3.68 -16.26
N GLU A 66 -12.71 -3.02 -17.03
CA GLU A 66 -12.74 -3.11 -18.50
C GLU A 66 -12.16 -4.43 -19.03
N THR A 67 -11.07 -4.93 -18.45
CA THR A 67 -10.27 -6.02 -19.06
C THR A 67 -10.25 -7.33 -18.26
N GLY A 68 -10.89 -7.38 -17.10
CA GLY A 68 -10.91 -8.54 -16.20
C GLY A 68 -9.65 -8.69 -15.32
N TYR A 69 -8.60 -7.92 -15.58
CA TYR A 69 -7.40 -7.84 -14.73
C TYR A 69 -6.75 -6.45 -14.84
N SER A 70 -5.69 -6.18 -14.08
CA SER A 70 -4.92 -4.93 -14.25
C SER A 70 -3.47 -5.24 -14.51
N LYS A 71 -3.01 -4.95 -15.74
CA LYS A 71 -1.60 -5.11 -16.13
C LYS A 71 -0.71 -4.19 -15.30
N ALA A 72 -1.17 -2.96 -15.05
CA ALA A 72 -0.45 -2.03 -14.20
C ALA A 72 -0.32 -2.56 -12.77
N TRP A 73 -1.38 -3.13 -12.18
CA TRP A 73 -1.32 -3.72 -10.85
C TRP A 73 -0.40 -4.93 -10.76
N LEU A 74 -0.42 -5.82 -11.75
CA LEU A 74 0.48 -6.98 -11.78
C LEU A 74 1.96 -6.56 -11.81
N HIS A 75 2.28 -5.56 -12.64
CA HIS A 75 3.63 -5.00 -12.71
C HIS A 75 4.05 -4.33 -11.40
N HIS A 76 3.12 -3.60 -10.78
CA HIS A 76 3.30 -2.81 -9.57
C HIS A 76 3.51 -3.65 -8.32
N LYS A 77 2.59 -4.59 -8.04
CA LYS A 77 2.68 -5.46 -6.87
C LYS A 77 3.90 -6.38 -6.94
N GLY A 78 4.36 -6.72 -8.15
CA GLY A 78 5.59 -7.51 -8.37
C GLY A 78 6.90 -6.74 -8.24
N ARG A 79 6.88 -5.42 -8.00
CA ARG A 79 8.09 -4.58 -7.83
C ARG A 79 8.14 -3.84 -6.51
N ASN A 80 7.00 -3.66 -5.85
CA ASN A 80 6.91 -2.96 -4.57
C ASN A 80 6.61 -3.96 -3.45
N ARG A 81 7.64 -4.24 -2.64
CA ARG A 81 7.63 -5.28 -1.61
C ARG A 81 6.71 -4.98 -0.43
N HIS A 82 6.13 -3.79 -0.33
CA HIS A 82 5.12 -3.51 0.69
C HIS A 82 3.74 -4.06 0.30
N HIS A 83 3.51 -4.48 -0.95
CA HIS A 83 2.30 -5.25 -1.27
C HIS A 83 2.48 -6.70 -0.85
N TYR A 84 1.53 -7.22 -0.09
CA TYR A 84 1.57 -8.61 0.36
C TYR A 84 1.54 -9.60 -0.80
N GLU A 85 0.99 -9.23 -1.96
CA GLU A 85 1.00 -10.08 -3.15
C GLU A 85 2.39 -10.32 -3.73
N TYR A 86 3.39 -9.49 -3.40
CA TYR A 86 4.79 -9.76 -3.71
C TYR A 86 5.28 -11.03 -2.99
N TRP A 87 4.70 -11.32 -1.82
CA TRP A 87 5.10 -12.39 -0.91
C TRP A 87 4.20 -13.60 -1.01
N ILE A 88 3.65 -13.88 -2.19
CA ILE A 88 2.89 -15.11 -2.45
C ILE A 88 3.80 -16.07 -3.20
N ASP A 89 3.91 -17.30 -2.72
CA ASP A 89 4.71 -18.36 -3.33
C ASP A 89 4.06 -19.74 -3.13
N TYR A 90 4.61 -20.77 -3.73
CA TYR A 90 4.15 -22.15 -3.58
C TYR A 90 4.38 -22.68 -2.17
N SER A 91 3.36 -23.33 -1.62
CA SER A 91 3.52 -24.10 -0.39
C SER A 91 4.45 -25.28 -0.62
N MET A 92 5.32 -25.55 0.37
CA MET A 92 6.12 -26.77 0.42
C MET A 92 5.28 -28.02 0.73
N LYS A 93 4.03 -27.84 1.17
CA LYS A 93 3.10 -28.94 1.43
C LYS A 93 2.31 -29.29 0.17
N PRO A 94 2.34 -30.55 -0.27
CA PRO A 94 1.55 -30.99 -1.42
C PRO A 94 0.06 -30.65 -1.25
N GLY A 95 -0.55 -30.09 -2.30
CA GLY A 95 -1.98 -29.80 -2.37
C GLY A 95 -2.43 -28.43 -1.85
N GLU A 96 -1.57 -27.64 -1.20
CA GLU A 96 -1.95 -26.32 -0.66
C GLU A 96 -1.86 -25.17 -1.69
N GLY A 97 -1.19 -25.36 -2.83
CA GLY A 97 -1.10 -24.34 -3.88
C GLY A 97 -0.24 -23.13 -3.47
N MET A 98 -0.68 -21.92 -3.86
CA MET A 98 0.02 -20.67 -3.53
C MET A 98 -0.45 -20.10 -2.18
N ILE A 99 0.50 -19.73 -1.33
CA ILE A 99 0.28 -19.22 0.02
C ILE A 99 1.00 -17.88 0.24
N GLY A 100 0.50 -17.08 1.18
CA GLY A 100 1.18 -15.87 1.65
C GLY A 100 2.32 -16.20 2.61
N LEU A 101 3.50 -15.64 2.34
CA LEU A 101 4.70 -15.74 3.16
C LEU A 101 4.77 -14.63 4.21
N GLU A 102 5.50 -14.88 5.29
CA GLU A 102 5.77 -13.85 6.31
C GLU A 102 6.54 -12.69 5.69
N MET A 103 6.03 -11.47 5.86
CA MET A 103 6.67 -10.27 5.35
C MET A 103 7.68 -9.75 6.38
N PRO A 104 8.87 -9.28 5.95
CA PRO A 104 9.76 -8.54 6.82
C PRO A 104 9.05 -7.30 7.38
N VAL A 105 9.29 -7.01 8.66
CA VAL A 105 8.52 -6.01 9.43
C VAL A 105 8.57 -4.62 8.80
N ASN A 106 9.71 -4.21 8.25
CA ASN A 106 9.85 -2.93 7.55
C ASN A 106 8.86 -2.77 6.38
N TYR A 107 8.55 -3.85 5.65
CA TYR A 107 7.55 -3.82 4.56
C TYR A 107 6.11 -3.90 5.07
N VAL A 108 5.86 -4.50 6.23
CA VAL A 108 4.55 -4.42 6.89
C VAL A 108 4.27 -2.99 7.34
N VAL A 109 5.27 -2.30 7.89
CA VAL A 109 5.17 -0.89 8.27
C VAL A 109 4.98 -0.01 7.03
N GLU A 110 5.76 -0.23 5.96
CA GLU A 110 5.57 0.52 4.70
C GLU A 110 4.15 0.31 4.14
N MET A 111 3.61 -0.92 4.17
CA MET A 111 2.23 -1.22 3.75
C MET A 111 1.19 -0.49 4.59
N PHE A 112 1.42 -0.38 5.90
CA PHE A 112 0.55 0.37 6.80
C PHE A 112 0.55 1.86 6.46
N LEU A 113 1.73 2.45 6.24
CA LEU A 113 1.88 3.86 5.88
C LEU A 113 1.30 4.18 4.50
N ASP A 114 1.48 3.28 3.53
CA ASP A 114 0.88 3.36 2.20
C ASP A 114 -0.65 3.45 2.28
N ARG A 115 -1.29 2.62 3.12
CA ARG A 115 -2.75 2.66 3.33
C ARG A 115 -3.23 3.98 3.92
N ILE A 116 -2.48 4.57 4.86
CA ILE A 116 -2.79 5.91 5.39
C ILE A 116 -2.77 6.94 4.26
N ALA A 117 -1.69 6.97 3.47
CA ALA A 117 -1.52 7.94 2.40
C ALA A 117 -2.57 7.75 1.28
N ALA A 118 -2.90 6.51 0.92
CA ALA A 118 -3.93 6.21 -0.05
C ALA A 118 -5.31 6.68 0.43
N SER A 119 -5.69 6.36 1.67
CA SER A 119 -6.95 6.83 2.27
C SER A 119 -7.02 8.36 2.29
N LYS A 120 -5.96 9.06 2.71
CA LYS A 120 -5.93 10.54 2.67
C LYS A 120 -6.07 11.09 1.25
N THR A 121 -5.40 10.47 0.27
CA THR A 121 -5.42 10.92 -1.13
C THR A 121 -6.81 10.82 -1.74
N TYR A 122 -7.54 9.73 -1.49
CA TYR A 122 -8.85 9.49 -2.12
C TYR A 122 -10.03 10.02 -1.30
N GLU A 123 -9.98 9.96 0.03
CA GLU A 123 -11.10 10.40 0.89
C GLU A 123 -11.04 11.90 1.23
N ARG A 124 -9.86 12.52 1.16
CA ARG A 124 -9.66 13.97 1.40
C ARG A 124 -10.30 14.40 2.73
N ASP A 125 -11.26 15.31 2.70
CA ASP A 125 -11.95 15.85 3.88
C ASP A 125 -12.78 14.80 4.63
N ALA A 126 -13.13 13.68 3.97
CA ALA A 126 -13.81 12.56 4.61
C ALA A 126 -12.88 11.61 5.36
N TYR A 127 -11.56 11.80 5.25
CA TYR A 127 -10.57 10.94 5.90
C TYR A 127 -10.70 10.98 7.43
N THR A 128 -10.61 9.80 8.04
CA THR A 128 -10.42 9.64 9.48
C THR A 128 -9.29 8.65 9.75
N ASP A 129 -8.69 8.67 10.94
CA ASP A 129 -7.67 7.69 11.33
C ASP A 129 -8.19 6.24 11.29
N ARG A 130 -9.52 6.04 11.26
CA ARG A 130 -10.17 4.74 11.08
C ARG A 130 -10.27 4.30 9.61
N SER A 131 -10.14 5.21 8.63
CA SER A 131 -10.32 4.92 7.21
C SER A 131 -9.45 3.76 6.69
N PRO A 132 -8.13 3.69 7.01
CA PRO A 132 -7.30 2.56 6.60
C PRO A 132 -7.74 1.20 7.17
N LEU A 133 -8.27 1.20 8.41
CA LEU A 133 -8.82 0.00 9.05
C LEU A 133 -10.12 -0.44 8.37
N LYS A 134 -11.04 0.49 8.07
CA LYS A 134 -12.28 0.19 7.32
C LYS A 134 -11.97 -0.44 5.97
N TYR A 135 -11.00 0.13 5.23
CA TYR A 135 -10.56 -0.42 3.95
C TYR A 135 -10.00 -1.85 4.10
N TYR A 136 -9.25 -2.11 5.16
CA TYR A 136 -8.74 -3.45 5.46
C TYR A 136 -9.87 -4.44 5.81
N GLU A 137 -10.86 -4.04 6.60
CA GLU A 137 -11.99 -4.87 7.04
C GLU A 137 -12.96 -5.21 5.89
N GLN A 138 -13.12 -4.32 4.91
CA GLN A 138 -13.97 -4.54 3.74
C GLN A 138 -13.35 -5.47 2.69
N GLY A 139 -12.03 -5.67 2.73
CA GLY A 139 -11.33 -6.47 1.73
C GLY A 139 -11.31 -7.96 2.05
N ALA A 140 -11.41 -8.82 1.02
CA ALA A 140 -11.16 -10.27 1.11
C ALA A 140 -9.68 -10.65 1.38
N VAL A 141 -8.88 -9.68 1.82
CA VAL A 141 -7.41 -9.67 1.89
C VAL A 141 -6.87 -10.69 2.90
N GLY A 142 -7.67 -11.07 3.90
CA GLY A 142 -7.21 -11.85 5.05
C GLY A 142 -6.67 -13.25 4.74
N MET A 143 -7.10 -13.90 3.64
CA MET A 143 -6.72 -15.30 3.36
C MET A 143 -5.34 -15.45 2.70
N MET A 144 -4.86 -14.43 1.97
CA MET A 144 -3.57 -14.49 1.26
C MET A 144 -2.43 -13.78 2.01
N ILE A 145 -2.70 -13.21 3.20
CA ILE A 145 -1.66 -12.62 4.05
C ILE A 145 -1.27 -13.63 5.13
N HIS A 146 0.04 -13.89 5.26
CA HIS A 146 0.58 -14.73 6.32
C HIS A 146 0.06 -14.30 7.72
N PRO A 147 -0.35 -15.22 8.60
CA PRO A 147 -1.01 -14.89 9.87
C PRO A 147 -0.25 -13.88 10.74
N LYS A 148 1.09 -13.96 10.81
CA LYS A 148 1.89 -13.00 11.59
C LYS A 148 1.92 -11.60 10.97
N THR A 149 2.09 -11.51 9.65
CA THR A 149 1.99 -10.26 8.89
C THR A 149 0.63 -9.61 9.13
N ARG A 150 -0.43 -10.41 9.03
CA ARG A 150 -1.81 -9.97 9.24
C ARG A 150 -2.04 -9.44 10.65
N LYS A 151 -1.53 -10.14 11.66
CA LYS A 151 -1.61 -9.73 13.07
C LYS A 151 -0.93 -8.38 13.30
N LEU A 152 0.28 -8.19 12.79
CA LEU A 152 1.00 -6.92 12.94
C LEU A 152 0.29 -5.79 12.20
N LEU A 153 -0.09 -5.99 10.94
CA LEU A 153 -0.82 -4.98 10.16
C LEU A 153 -2.11 -4.56 10.87
N LYS A 154 -2.94 -5.51 11.30
CA LYS A 154 -4.20 -5.24 12.00
C LYS A 154 -3.96 -4.46 13.30
N HIS A 155 -2.96 -4.86 14.09
CA HIS A 155 -2.60 -4.15 15.32
C HIS A 155 -2.24 -2.67 15.07
N LEU A 156 -1.45 -2.37 14.03
CA LEU A 156 -1.08 -0.99 13.70
C LEU A 156 -2.29 -0.18 13.21
N LEU A 157 -3.18 -0.79 12.42
CA LEU A 157 -4.42 -0.16 11.93
C LEU A 157 -5.41 0.14 13.08
N GLU A 158 -5.58 -0.78 14.02
CA GLU A 158 -6.38 -0.57 15.22
C GLU A 158 -5.78 0.53 16.09
N MET A 159 -4.46 0.50 16.31
CA MET A 159 -3.77 1.54 17.08
C MET A 159 -3.91 2.92 16.43
N LEU A 160 -3.82 3.02 15.11
CA LEU A 160 -4.10 4.25 14.38
C LEU A 160 -5.53 4.73 14.65
N ALA A 161 -6.53 3.87 14.48
CA ALA A 161 -7.93 4.22 14.67
C ALA A 161 -8.25 4.69 16.10
N GLU A 162 -7.57 4.13 17.11
CA GLU A 162 -7.82 4.42 18.53
C GLU A 162 -6.95 5.56 19.09
N LYS A 163 -5.69 5.66 18.67
CA LYS A 163 -4.67 6.50 19.31
C LYS A 163 -4.10 7.59 18.39
N GLY A 164 -4.42 7.52 17.11
CA GLY A 164 -4.01 8.46 16.07
C GLY A 164 -2.55 8.39 15.66
N GLU A 165 -2.22 9.07 14.57
CA GLU A 165 -0.93 8.96 13.86
C GLU A 165 0.29 9.18 14.77
N ARG A 166 0.29 10.24 15.59
CA ARG A 166 1.45 10.59 16.42
C ARG A 166 1.85 9.46 17.37
N LYS A 167 0.87 8.87 18.07
CA LYS A 167 1.13 7.77 19.02
C LYS A 167 1.56 6.51 18.28
N THR A 168 0.89 6.19 17.18
CA THR A 168 1.21 5.00 16.38
C THR A 168 2.59 5.09 15.73
N PHE A 169 2.97 6.24 15.17
CA PHE A 169 4.29 6.41 14.54
C PHE A 169 5.41 6.38 15.59
N SER A 170 5.21 6.96 16.77
CA SER A 170 6.16 6.85 17.88
C SER A 170 6.35 5.40 18.32
N TYR A 171 5.27 4.64 18.46
CA TYR A 171 5.33 3.22 18.79
C TYR A 171 6.07 2.40 17.71
N ILE A 172 5.79 2.66 16.44
CA ILE A 172 6.49 2.01 15.33
C ILE A 172 7.99 2.29 15.41
N ARG A 173 8.40 3.55 15.55
CA ARG A 173 9.81 3.95 15.58
C ARG A 173 10.55 3.34 16.77
N ASN A 174 9.96 3.45 17.96
CA ASN A 174 10.66 3.20 19.21
C ASN A 174 10.53 1.77 19.72
N THR A 175 9.53 1.03 19.26
CA THR A 175 9.27 -0.35 19.68
C THR A 175 9.38 -1.32 18.52
N ILE A 176 8.56 -1.15 17.47
CA ILE A 176 8.54 -2.12 16.37
C ILE A 176 9.87 -2.15 15.63
N LEU A 177 10.35 -1.02 15.11
CA LEU A 177 11.56 -1.00 14.28
C LEU A 177 12.86 -1.10 15.08
N LYS A 178 12.85 -0.71 16.36
CA LYS A 178 14.03 -0.78 17.24
C LYS A 178 14.42 -2.21 17.62
N HIS A 179 13.46 -3.13 17.69
CA HIS A 179 13.68 -4.54 18.08
C HIS A 179 13.77 -5.50 16.89
N ASN A 180 13.87 -4.99 15.65
CA ASN A 180 13.96 -5.80 14.42
C ASN A 180 15.38 -5.82 13.80
N HIS A 181 16.39 -5.45 14.58
CA HIS A 181 17.81 -5.52 14.21
C HIS A 181 18.53 -6.58 15.04
#